data_AF-A0A813E1L3-F1
#
_entry.id   AF-A0A813E1L3-F1
#
_cell.length_a   1.000
_cell.length_b   1.000
_cell.length_c   1.000
_cell.angle_alpha   90.00
_cell.angle_beta   90.00
_cell.angle_gamma   90.00
#
_symmetry.space_group_name_H-M   'P 1'
#
loop_
_entity.id
_entity.type
_entity.pdbx_description
1 polymer ?
#
loop_
_entity_poly.entity_id
_entity_poly.type
_entity_poly.pdbx_seq_one_letter_code
_entity_poly.pdbx_strand_id
1 'polypeptide(L)'
;ESAVGQNGDEQAPSGNGNRLQHHCAGLLTAPREGPGLAITLGAQPSMDATHRVLGPLLLGRGALRRLEVLAPLFGEEAKPSQPVFLRLPPAQDEASASLSGARRHPFLTLELCPVDGMCAPFAEEAETEDAPLKPEELLDIADVEINCRDAEVAEMRQLPFSRDRQRGVQRVEEALLGVVERMEALPGDDGLAPDLAGQRMWLKERSHQLLRVMKKLH
;
A
#
# COMPACT_ATOMS: atom_id res chain seq x y z
N GLU A 1 -25.67 67.53 -5.84
CA GLU A 1 -24.41 66.93 -5.33
C GLU A 1 -24.77 65.68 -4.54
N SER A 2 -24.61 64.51 -5.15
CA SER A 2 -24.79 63.21 -4.46
C SER A 2 -23.68 62.30 -4.94
N ALA A 3 -22.66 62.13 -4.09
CA ALA A 3 -21.57 61.20 -4.32
C ALA A 3 -21.97 59.82 -3.78
N VAL A 4 -22.05 58.85 -4.69
CA VAL A 4 -22.30 57.44 -4.41
C VAL A 4 -20.97 56.81 -3.99
N GLY A 5 -20.89 56.35 -2.73
CA GLY A 5 -19.77 55.55 -2.23
C GLY A 5 -19.81 54.14 -2.78
N GLN A 6 -18.77 53.75 -3.51
CA GLN A 6 -18.55 52.37 -3.96
C GLN A 6 -17.89 51.58 -2.83
N ASN A 7 -18.57 50.53 -2.37
CA ASN A 7 -17.99 49.52 -1.49
C ASN A 7 -17.00 48.67 -2.30
N GLY A 8 -15.75 48.64 -1.86
CA GLY A 8 -14.75 47.70 -2.36
C GLY A 8 -14.96 46.33 -1.73
N ASP A 9 -15.44 45.38 -2.52
CA ASP A 9 -15.38 43.96 -2.20
C ASP A 9 -13.90 43.51 -2.28
N GLU A 10 -13.29 43.27 -1.12
CA GLU A 10 -12.06 42.48 -1.01
C GLU A 10 -12.35 41.04 -1.44
N GLN A 11 -12.20 40.76 -2.72
CA GLN A 11 -12.02 39.39 -3.22
C GLN A 11 -10.69 38.86 -2.69
N ALA A 12 -10.76 38.10 -1.61
CA ALA A 12 -9.64 37.26 -1.17
C ALA A 12 -9.17 36.41 -2.37
N PRO A 13 -7.85 36.31 -2.62
CA PRO A 13 -7.34 35.50 -3.70
C PRO A 13 -7.75 34.05 -3.43
N SER A 14 -8.70 33.57 -4.22
CA SER A 14 -8.99 32.16 -4.42
C SER A 14 -7.75 31.52 -5.03
N GLY A 15 -6.74 31.27 -4.18
CA GLY A 15 -5.60 30.48 -4.53
C GLY A 15 -6.13 29.14 -4.98
N ASN A 16 -5.94 28.83 -6.26
CA ASN A 16 -5.96 27.47 -6.79
C ASN A 16 -4.82 26.70 -6.08
N GLY A 17 -5.02 26.40 -4.80
CA GLY A 17 -4.16 25.51 -4.06
C GLY A 17 -4.27 24.17 -4.74
N ASN A 18 -3.17 23.74 -5.37
CA ASN A 18 -3.03 22.43 -6.00
C ASN A 18 -3.54 21.37 -5.01
N ARG A 19 -4.79 20.93 -5.21
CA ARG A 19 -5.34 19.83 -4.43
C ARG A 19 -4.59 18.59 -4.89
N LEU A 20 -3.77 18.05 -4.00
CA LEU A 20 -3.18 16.73 -4.18
C LEU A 20 -4.31 15.72 -4.43
N GLN A 21 -4.21 15.01 -5.55
CA GLN A 21 -5.15 13.98 -5.98
C GLN A 21 -4.57 12.58 -5.71
N HIS A 22 -5.44 11.60 -5.47
CA HIS A 22 -5.08 10.22 -5.18
C HIS A 22 -4.71 9.44 -6.46
N HIS A 23 -3.64 9.85 -7.15
CA HIS A 23 -3.24 9.31 -8.46
C HIS A 23 -2.23 8.15 -8.39
N CYS A 24 -1.68 7.85 -7.21
CA CYS A 24 -0.64 6.85 -7.03
C CYS A 24 -0.69 6.21 -5.62
N ALA A 25 0.14 5.17 -5.44
CA ALA A 25 0.38 4.55 -4.14
C ALA A 25 1.25 5.44 -3.24
N GLY A 26 1.22 5.19 -1.93
CA GLY A 26 2.08 5.88 -0.97
C GLY A 26 1.57 7.25 -0.55
N LEU A 27 0.30 7.58 -0.76
CA LEU A 27 -0.29 8.82 -0.26
C LEU A 27 -0.97 8.56 1.08
N LEU A 28 -0.55 9.30 2.11
CA LEU A 28 -1.24 9.36 3.39
C LEU A 28 -2.45 10.29 3.27
N THR A 29 -3.61 9.80 3.65
CA THR A 29 -4.90 10.49 3.49
C THR A 29 -5.73 10.40 4.77
N ALA A 30 -6.59 11.38 4.98
CA ALA A 30 -7.61 11.37 6.02
C ALA A 30 -8.99 11.61 5.41
N PRO A 31 -10.05 10.99 5.94
CA PRO A 31 -11.42 11.32 5.53
C PRO A 31 -11.72 12.79 5.87
N ARG A 32 -12.55 13.43 5.05
CA ARG A 32 -13.01 14.82 5.30
C ARG A 32 -13.88 14.91 6.55
N GLU A 33 -14.58 13.82 6.87
CA GLU A 33 -15.47 13.69 8.01
C GLU A 33 -15.14 12.40 8.78
N GLY A 34 -15.04 12.51 10.10
CA GLY A 34 -14.77 11.36 10.98
C GLY A 34 -13.29 11.09 11.26
N PRO A 35 -12.99 10.09 12.09
CA PRO A 35 -11.63 9.71 12.44
C PRO A 35 -11.05 8.69 11.45
N GLY A 36 -9.72 8.64 11.38
CA GLY A 36 -9.00 7.58 10.66
C GLY A 36 -7.92 8.12 9.73
N LEU A 37 -7.04 7.22 9.31
CA LEU A 37 -6.02 7.47 8.30
C LEU A 37 -6.01 6.29 7.34
N ALA A 38 -5.74 6.60 6.08
CA ALA A 38 -5.54 5.62 5.03
C ALA A 38 -4.22 5.88 4.31
N ILE A 39 -3.63 4.82 3.80
CA ILE A 39 -2.51 4.91 2.87
C ILE A 39 -2.99 4.31 1.55
N THR A 40 -2.77 5.01 0.44
CA THR A 40 -3.10 4.47 -0.87
C THR A 40 -2.11 3.37 -1.25
N LEU A 41 -2.62 2.22 -1.70
CA LEU A 41 -1.81 1.15 -2.28
C LEU A 41 -1.74 1.24 -3.82
N GLY A 42 -2.43 2.22 -4.41
CA GLY A 42 -2.48 2.49 -5.84
C GLY A 42 -3.29 3.75 -6.14
N ALA A 43 -3.54 4.04 -7.42
CA ALA A 43 -4.41 5.14 -7.81
C ALA A 43 -5.85 4.92 -7.29
N GLN A 44 -6.40 5.91 -6.59
CA GLN A 44 -7.73 5.87 -5.97
C GLN A 44 -8.50 7.19 -6.19
N PRO A 45 -8.77 7.60 -7.45
CA PRO A 45 -9.38 8.89 -7.74
C PRO A 45 -10.78 9.07 -7.11
N SER A 46 -11.49 7.98 -6.82
CA SER A 46 -12.76 8.00 -6.08
C SER A 46 -12.64 8.59 -4.67
N MET A 47 -11.45 8.54 -4.07
CA MET A 47 -11.19 9.11 -2.75
C MET A 47 -11.05 10.63 -2.76
N ASP A 48 -10.85 11.30 -3.91
CA ASP A 48 -10.69 12.76 -3.97
C ASP A 48 -11.92 13.53 -3.43
N ALA A 49 -13.11 12.92 -3.58
CA ALA A 49 -14.36 13.46 -3.09
C ALA A 49 -14.49 13.35 -1.56
N THR A 50 -14.00 12.27 -0.96
CA THR A 50 -14.27 11.89 0.44
C THR A 50 -13.08 12.07 1.38
N HIS A 51 -11.86 12.12 0.83
CA HIS A 51 -10.61 12.20 1.57
C HIS A 51 -9.78 13.41 1.15
N ARG A 52 -8.90 13.83 2.06
CA ARG A 52 -7.87 14.83 1.82
C ARG A 52 -6.51 14.13 1.91
N VAL A 53 -5.69 14.30 0.88
CA VAL A 53 -4.29 13.91 0.93
C VAL A 53 -3.57 14.80 1.95
N LEU A 54 -2.94 14.17 2.93
CA LEU A 54 -2.12 14.81 3.95
C LEU A 54 -0.68 14.98 3.46
N GLY A 55 -0.17 13.99 2.72
CA GLY A 55 1.15 14.03 2.13
C GLY A 55 1.60 12.67 1.58
N PRO A 56 2.75 12.63 0.90
CA PRO A 56 3.41 11.39 0.49
C PRO A 56 4.05 10.67 1.69
N LEU A 57 4.16 9.36 1.61
CA LEU A 57 5.10 8.58 2.41
C LEU A 57 6.48 8.68 1.75
N LEU A 58 7.52 8.97 2.52
CA LEU A 58 8.87 9.13 1.98
C LEU A 58 9.68 7.83 1.99
N LEU A 59 9.30 6.88 2.83
CA LEU A 59 9.96 5.59 3.03
C LEU A 59 8.91 4.49 3.28
N GLY A 60 9.32 3.23 3.15
CA GLY A 60 8.53 2.05 3.52
C GLY A 60 7.81 1.38 2.33
N ARG A 61 8.30 1.55 1.10
CA ARG A 61 7.71 0.93 -0.10
C ARG A 61 7.62 -0.58 0.01
N GLY A 62 8.67 -1.23 0.52
CA GLY A 62 8.67 -2.68 0.78
C GLY A 62 7.56 -3.12 1.74
N ALA A 63 7.31 -2.32 2.79
CA ALA A 63 6.22 -2.59 3.72
C ALA A 63 4.84 -2.44 3.04
N LEU A 64 4.65 -1.43 2.18
CA LEU A 64 3.39 -1.28 1.45
C LEU A 64 3.13 -2.41 0.46
N ARG A 65 4.16 -2.90 -0.24
CA ARG A 65 4.02 -4.07 -1.11
C ARG A 65 3.65 -5.33 -0.31
N ARG A 66 4.19 -5.50 0.90
CA ARG A 66 3.75 -6.56 1.82
C ARG A 66 2.29 -6.37 2.26
N LEU A 67 1.86 -5.14 2.51
CA LEU A 67 0.46 -4.85 2.87
C LEU A 67 -0.50 -5.09 1.69
N GLU A 68 -0.06 -4.83 0.46
CA GLU A 68 -0.84 -5.05 -0.74
C GLU A 68 -1.18 -6.53 -0.93
N VAL A 69 -0.23 -7.44 -0.72
CA VAL A 69 -0.48 -8.89 -0.85
C VAL A 69 -1.38 -9.46 0.24
N LEU A 70 -1.53 -8.78 1.38
CA LEU A 70 -2.45 -9.15 2.47
C LEU A 70 -3.91 -8.81 2.16
N ALA A 71 -4.17 -7.99 1.14
CA ALA A 71 -5.53 -7.66 0.73
C ALA A 71 -6.24 -8.91 0.19
N PRO A 72 -7.47 -9.21 0.65
CA PRO A 72 -8.22 -10.36 0.18
C PRO A 72 -8.59 -10.18 -1.30
N LEU A 73 -8.40 -11.21 -2.12
CA LEU A 73 -8.86 -11.20 -3.52
C LEU A 73 -10.30 -11.70 -3.67
N PHE A 74 -10.77 -12.37 -2.61
CA PHE A 74 -12.05 -13.04 -2.52
C PHE A 74 -12.76 -12.64 -1.22
N GLY A 75 -14.08 -12.43 -1.29
CA GLY A 75 -14.90 -11.94 -0.17
C GLY A 75 -15.42 -10.52 -0.38
N GLU A 76 -16.53 -10.18 0.29
CA GLU A 76 -17.13 -8.84 0.26
C GLU A 76 -16.50 -7.90 1.28
N GLU A 77 -15.90 -8.46 2.34
CA GLU A 77 -15.24 -7.67 3.38
C GLU A 77 -13.78 -7.41 2.99
N ALA A 78 -13.40 -6.13 2.87
CA ALA A 78 -12.02 -5.71 2.67
C ALA A 78 -11.20 -5.84 3.97
N LYS A 79 -11.20 -7.01 4.60
CA LYS A 79 -10.42 -7.32 5.79
C LYS A 79 -9.16 -8.09 5.39
N PRO A 80 -7.96 -7.68 5.85
CA PRO A 80 -6.75 -8.41 5.52
C PRO A 80 -6.82 -9.83 6.08
N SER A 81 -6.19 -10.77 5.37
CA SER A 81 -6.12 -12.18 5.77
C SER A 81 -5.45 -12.37 7.15
N GLN A 82 -4.59 -11.43 7.53
CA GLN A 82 -3.90 -11.38 8.82
C GLN A 82 -4.00 -9.97 9.43
N PRO A 83 -4.17 -9.85 10.76
CA PRO A 83 -4.21 -8.55 11.40
C PRO A 83 -2.85 -7.85 11.32
N VAL A 84 -2.86 -6.59 10.91
CA VAL A 84 -1.67 -5.72 10.85
C VAL A 84 -1.72 -4.74 12.01
N PHE A 85 -0.59 -4.62 12.73
CA PHE A 85 -0.47 -3.72 13.87
C PHE A 85 0.56 -2.63 13.61
N LEU A 86 0.22 -1.39 13.96
CA LEU A 86 1.16 -0.29 14.00
C LEU A 86 1.97 -0.40 15.29
N ARG A 87 3.29 -0.52 15.16
CA ARG A 87 4.20 -0.44 16.30
C ARG A 87 4.87 0.91 16.28
N LEU A 88 4.69 1.66 17.36
CA LEU A 88 5.44 2.90 17.56
C LEU A 88 6.87 2.55 18.00
N PRO A 89 7.89 3.23 17.45
CA PRO A 89 9.22 3.13 18.01
C PRO A 89 9.16 3.59 19.49
N PRO A 90 10.01 3.02 20.37
CA PRO A 90 10.11 3.52 21.73
C PRO A 90 10.37 5.02 21.66
N ALA A 91 9.63 5.81 22.45
CA ALA A 91 9.89 7.23 22.57
C ALA A 91 11.36 7.38 22.96
N GLN A 92 12.17 7.97 22.08
CA GLN A 92 13.47 8.47 22.50
C GLN A 92 13.15 9.66 23.40
N ASP A 93 13.13 9.39 24.71
CA ASP A 93 13.22 10.47 25.69
C ASP A 93 14.50 11.25 25.36
N GLU A 94 14.32 12.55 25.09
CA GLU A 94 15.28 13.66 25.12
C GLU A 94 15.40 14.46 23.81
N ALA A 95 15.26 15.79 23.97
CA ALA A 95 15.86 16.86 23.16
C ALA A 95 15.19 17.35 21.85
N SER A 96 13.86 17.49 21.79
CA SER A 96 13.26 18.44 20.83
C SER A 96 12.03 19.17 21.38
N ALA A 97 12.27 19.87 22.50
CA ALA A 97 11.52 21.05 22.87
C ALA A 97 11.93 22.19 21.93
N SER A 98 11.20 22.38 20.81
CA SER A 98 11.09 23.66 20.05
C SER A 98 10.32 23.47 18.73
N LEU A 99 9.08 22.99 18.77
CA LEU A 99 8.10 23.25 17.70
C LEU A 99 6.76 23.58 18.38
N SER A 100 6.66 24.84 18.80
CA SER A 100 5.50 25.42 19.46
C SER A 100 4.31 25.47 18.50
N GLY A 101 3.23 24.76 18.84
CA GLY A 101 1.87 25.10 18.41
C GLY A 101 1.11 24.06 17.57
N ALA A 102 1.79 23.15 16.87
CA ALA A 102 1.10 22.06 16.19
C ALA A 102 0.82 20.95 17.21
N ARG A 103 -0.46 20.63 17.47
CA ARG A 103 -0.86 19.49 18.30
C ARG A 103 -0.18 18.24 17.74
N ARG A 104 0.92 17.80 18.37
CA ARG A 104 1.55 16.51 18.06
C ARG A 104 0.49 15.44 18.25
N HIS A 105 0.17 14.71 17.19
CA HIS A 105 -0.73 13.58 17.31
C HIS A 105 -0.06 12.57 18.24
N PRO A 106 -0.77 12.01 19.24
CA PRO A 106 -0.14 11.16 20.28
C PRO A 106 0.58 9.93 19.70
N PHE A 107 0.27 9.57 18.46
CA PHE A 107 0.83 8.41 17.77
C PHE A 107 1.51 8.73 16.44
N LEU A 108 1.63 10.00 16.05
CA LEU A 108 2.31 10.37 14.80
C LEU A 108 3.31 11.48 15.07
N THR A 109 4.58 11.16 14.82
CA THR A 109 5.63 12.17 14.69
C THR A 109 5.44 12.83 13.33
N LEU A 110 4.90 14.03 13.33
CA LEU A 110 4.84 14.87 12.15
C LEU A 110 6.11 15.70 12.11
N GLU A 111 6.99 15.38 11.17
CA GLU A 111 8.16 16.21 10.89
C GLU A 111 7.80 17.22 9.80
N LEU A 112 8.30 18.45 9.95
CA LEU A 112 8.20 19.43 8.88
C LEU A 112 9.06 18.91 7.72
N CYS A 113 8.43 18.66 6.59
CA CYS A 113 9.16 18.30 5.38
C CYS A 113 10.16 19.43 5.07
N PRO A 114 11.48 19.16 5.03
CA PRO A 114 12.50 20.19 4.98
C PRO A 114 12.59 20.94 3.65
N VAL A 115 11.73 20.63 2.68
CA VAL A 115 11.74 21.21 1.34
C VAL A 115 10.41 21.88 1.06
N ASP A 116 10.43 23.15 0.65
CA ASP A 116 9.26 23.96 0.22
C ASP A 116 8.60 23.43 -1.09
N GLY A 117 8.69 22.13 -1.36
CA GLY A 117 8.19 21.49 -2.58
C GLY A 117 7.36 20.24 -2.29
N MET A 118 6.46 19.90 -3.21
CA MET A 118 5.75 18.63 -3.19
C MET A 118 6.75 17.48 -3.37
N CYS A 119 7.14 16.80 -2.30
CA CYS A 119 7.88 15.54 -2.43
C CYS A 119 7.01 14.51 -3.14
N ALA A 120 7.60 13.72 -4.02
CA ALA A 120 6.95 12.53 -4.56
C ALA A 120 6.91 11.43 -3.48
N PRO A 121 5.95 10.52 -3.53
CA PRO A 121 6.00 9.28 -2.73
C PRO A 121 7.32 8.56 -2.91
N PHE A 122 7.90 8.11 -1.80
CA PHE A 122 9.14 7.35 -1.70
C PHE A 122 10.41 8.08 -2.16
N ALA A 123 10.38 9.42 -2.22
CA ALA A 123 11.49 10.21 -2.74
C ALA A 123 12.81 10.10 -1.93
N GLU A 124 12.74 9.67 -0.66
CA GLU A 124 13.93 9.48 0.19
C GLU A 124 14.52 8.08 0.12
N GLU A 125 13.82 7.12 -0.50
CA GLU A 125 14.42 5.82 -0.81
C GLU A 125 15.44 6.08 -1.93
N ALA A 126 16.72 5.78 -1.68
CA ALA A 126 17.83 5.97 -2.64
C ALA A 126 17.69 5.13 -3.94
N GLU A 127 16.56 4.45 -4.08
CA GLU A 127 16.15 3.53 -5.11
C GLU A 127 15.04 4.22 -5.93
N THR A 128 15.35 4.55 -7.19
CA THR A 128 14.40 5.09 -8.18
C THR A 128 13.05 4.37 -8.13
N GLU A 129 11.95 5.01 -8.54
CA GLU A 129 10.59 4.39 -8.57
C GLU A 129 10.57 2.98 -9.21
N ASP A 130 11.49 2.70 -10.14
CA ASP A 130 11.63 1.43 -10.85
C ASP A 130 12.81 0.54 -10.40
N ALA A 131 13.50 0.89 -9.30
CA ALA A 131 14.55 0.03 -8.79
C ALA A 131 13.95 -1.33 -8.40
N PRO A 132 14.48 -2.44 -8.95
CA PRO A 132 13.99 -3.77 -8.62
C PRO A 132 14.24 -4.00 -7.12
N LEU A 133 13.21 -4.47 -6.42
CA LEU A 133 13.36 -4.95 -5.05
C LEU A 133 14.48 -5.98 -4.99
N LYS A 134 15.14 -6.03 -3.83
CA LYS A 134 16.17 -7.03 -3.61
C LYS A 134 15.52 -8.42 -3.66
N PRO A 135 16.24 -9.45 -4.14
CA PRO A 135 15.69 -10.81 -4.22
C PRO A 135 15.13 -11.31 -2.89
N GLU A 136 15.76 -10.99 -1.77
CA GLU A 136 15.30 -11.36 -0.43
C GLU A 136 13.91 -10.79 -0.14
N GLU A 137 13.69 -9.51 -0.46
CA GLU A 137 12.41 -8.85 -0.23
C GLU A 137 11.30 -9.39 -1.14
N LEU A 138 11.64 -9.73 -2.40
CA LEU A 138 10.70 -10.35 -3.33
C LEU A 138 10.27 -11.73 -2.87
N LEU A 139 11.20 -12.54 -2.38
CA LEU A 139 10.91 -13.87 -1.86
C LEU A 139 10.09 -13.81 -0.56
N ASP A 140 10.39 -12.86 0.32
CA ASP A 140 9.58 -12.59 1.52
C ASP A 140 8.14 -12.20 1.15
N ILE A 141 7.95 -11.29 0.19
CA ILE A 141 6.62 -10.88 -0.29
C ILE A 141 5.88 -12.07 -0.90
N ALA A 142 6.58 -12.88 -1.71
CA ALA A 142 6.01 -14.08 -2.33
C ALA A 142 5.55 -15.11 -1.29
N ASP A 143 6.33 -15.35 -0.23
CA ASP A 143 5.93 -16.25 0.86
C ASP A 143 4.66 -15.75 1.56
N VAL A 144 4.62 -14.46 1.93
CA VAL A 144 3.41 -13.85 2.53
C VAL A 144 2.20 -14.02 1.61
N GLU A 145 2.34 -13.69 0.32
CA GLU A 145 1.26 -13.80 -0.65
C GLU A 145 0.76 -15.25 -0.79
N ILE A 146 1.66 -16.22 -0.96
CA ILE A 146 1.31 -17.64 -1.08
C ILE A 146 0.55 -18.12 0.17
N ASN A 147 0.99 -17.73 1.37
CA ASN A 147 0.28 -18.07 2.61
C ASN A 147 -1.13 -17.48 2.66
N CYS A 148 -1.32 -16.24 2.17
CA CYS A 148 -2.65 -15.62 2.10
C CYS A 148 -3.55 -16.34 1.10
N ARG A 149 -3.03 -16.63 -0.09
CA ARG A 149 -3.78 -17.32 -1.14
C ARG A 149 -4.15 -18.74 -0.71
N ASP A 150 -3.27 -19.47 -0.01
CA ASP A 150 -3.58 -20.79 0.56
C ASP A 150 -4.80 -20.75 1.50
N ALA A 151 -4.89 -19.73 2.36
CA ALA A 151 -6.05 -19.52 3.23
C ALA A 151 -7.33 -19.24 2.44
N GLU A 152 -7.28 -18.38 1.41
CA GLU A 152 -8.43 -18.12 0.53
C GLU A 152 -8.87 -19.37 -0.25
N VAL A 153 -7.91 -20.20 -0.70
CA VAL A 153 -8.21 -21.49 -1.33
C VAL A 153 -8.90 -22.43 -0.35
N ALA A 154 -8.47 -22.46 0.92
CA ALA A 154 -9.11 -23.25 1.96
C ALA A 154 -10.56 -22.79 2.22
N GLU A 155 -10.84 -21.49 2.19
CA GLU A 155 -12.20 -20.96 2.30
C GLU A 155 -13.06 -21.31 1.06
N MET A 156 -12.54 -21.07 -0.15
CA MET A 156 -13.26 -21.37 -1.40
C MET A 156 -13.61 -22.85 -1.57
N ARG A 157 -12.83 -23.76 -0.97
CA ARG A 157 -13.12 -25.20 -0.92
C ARG A 157 -14.40 -25.53 -0.14
N GLN A 158 -14.75 -24.71 0.86
CA GLN A 158 -15.91 -24.93 1.72
C GLN A 158 -17.19 -24.34 1.12
N LEU A 159 -17.06 -23.41 0.19
CA LEU A 159 -18.20 -22.74 -0.43
C LEU A 159 -18.86 -23.61 -1.52
N PRO A 160 -20.21 -23.56 -1.63
CA PRO A 160 -20.90 -24.18 -2.74
C PRO A 160 -20.51 -23.53 -4.07
N PHE A 161 -20.67 -24.29 -5.16
CA PHE A 161 -20.39 -23.77 -6.49
C PHE A 161 -21.28 -22.56 -6.82
N SER A 162 -20.66 -21.42 -7.10
CA SER A 162 -21.32 -20.16 -7.45
C SER A 162 -20.46 -19.35 -8.41
N ARG A 163 -21.07 -18.36 -9.07
CA ARG A 163 -20.34 -17.43 -9.95
C ARG A 163 -19.30 -16.61 -9.19
N ASP A 164 -19.61 -16.21 -7.96
CA ASP A 164 -18.69 -15.44 -7.13
C ASP A 164 -17.50 -16.28 -6.69
N ARG A 165 -17.73 -17.55 -6.34
CA ARG A 165 -16.66 -18.52 -6.10
C ARG A 165 -15.77 -18.67 -7.33
N GLN A 166 -16.33 -18.83 -8.53
CA GLN A 166 -15.54 -18.95 -9.76
C GLN A 166 -14.68 -17.72 -10.04
N ARG A 167 -15.21 -16.51 -9.82
CA ARG A 167 -14.44 -15.26 -9.92
C ARG A 167 -13.32 -15.20 -8.90
N GLY A 168 -13.57 -15.64 -7.67
CA GLY A 168 -12.56 -15.79 -6.63
C GLY A 168 -11.44 -16.72 -7.06
N VAL A 169 -11.79 -17.89 -7.60
CA VAL A 169 -10.82 -18.87 -8.09
C VAL A 169 -9.92 -18.28 -9.17
N GLN A 170 -10.51 -17.57 -10.15
CA GLN A 170 -9.76 -16.90 -11.22
C GLN A 170 -8.78 -15.85 -10.68
N ARG A 171 -9.22 -14.97 -9.77
CA ARG A 171 -8.35 -13.92 -9.20
C ARG A 171 -7.17 -14.50 -8.43
N VAL A 172 -7.40 -15.55 -7.65
CA VAL A 172 -6.32 -16.21 -6.90
C VAL A 172 -5.38 -16.97 -7.84
N GLU A 173 -5.89 -17.57 -8.92
CA GLU A 173 -5.06 -18.18 -9.97
C GLU A 173 -4.17 -17.14 -10.65
N GLU A 174 -4.73 -16.01 -11.08
CA GLU A 174 -3.99 -14.89 -11.69
C GLU A 174 -2.89 -14.36 -10.75
N ALA A 175 -3.20 -14.18 -9.46
CA ALA A 175 -2.22 -13.74 -8.47
C ALA A 175 -1.09 -14.76 -8.29
N LEU A 176 -1.40 -16.05 -8.15
CA LEU A 176 -0.39 -17.12 -8.02
C LEU A 176 0.48 -17.24 -9.27
N LEU A 177 -0.06 -17.06 -10.47
CA LEU A 177 0.72 -16.99 -11.70
C LEU A 177 1.68 -15.80 -11.68
N GLY A 178 1.19 -14.61 -11.28
CA GLY A 178 2.03 -13.44 -11.11
C GLY A 178 3.17 -13.66 -10.09
N VAL A 179 2.91 -14.38 -9.00
CA VAL A 179 3.96 -14.78 -8.04
C VAL A 179 5.02 -15.67 -8.70
N VAL A 180 4.62 -16.66 -9.50
CA VAL A 180 5.55 -17.54 -10.24
C VAL A 180 6.38 -16.74 -11.23
N GLU A 181 5.76 -15.88 -12.03
CA GLU A 181 6.45 -15.02 -13.01
C GLU A 181 7.49 -14.13 -12.33
N ARG A 182 7.16 -13.49 -11.20
CA ARG A 182 8.11 -12.67 -10.44
C ARG A 182 9.29 -13.48 -9.89
N MET A 183 9.07 -14.72 -9.45
CA MET A 183 10.15 -15.61 -9.03
C MET A 183 11.03 -16.07 -10.20
N GLU A 184 10.45 -16.24 -11.39
CA GLU A 184 11.20 -16.59 -12.61
C GLU A 184 12.03 -15.44 -13.16
N ALA A 185 11.61 -14.20 -12.90
CA ALA A 185 12.37 -13.00 -13.25
C ALA A 185 13.60 -12.79 -12.36
N LEU A 186 13.71 -13.47 -11.21
CA LEU A 186 14.91 -13.41 -10.36
C LEU A 186 16.12 -14.03 -11.06
N PRO A 187 17.35 -13.59 -10.74
CA PRO A 187 18.58 -14.18 -11.29
C PRO A 187 18.58 -15.71 -11.18
N GLY A 188 19.24 -16.40 -12.11
CA GLY A 188 19.39 -17.86 -12.07
C GLY A 188 20.08 -18.37 -10.78
N ASP A 189 20.13 -19.68 -10.59
CA ASP A 189 20.71 -20.28 -9.36
C ASP A 189 22.16 -19.82 -9.10
N ASP A 190 22.93 -19.55 -10.16
CA ASP A 190 24.30 -19.03 -10.07
C ASP A 190 24.40 -17.55 -9.65
N GLY A 191 23.27 -16.81 -9.69
CA GLY A 191 23.18 -15.39 -9.37
C GLY A 191 22.51 -15.08 -8.03
N LEU A 192 22.07 -16.10 -7.29
CA LEU A 192 21.44 -15.98 -5.99
C LEU A 192 22.32 -16.66 -4.93
N ALA A 193 22.22 -16.18 -3.69
CA ALA A 193 22.77 -16.92 -2.57
C ALA A 193 22.09 -18.31 -2.46
N PRO A 194 22.80 -19.39 -2.10
CA PRO A 194 22.26 -20.75 -2.14
C PRO A 194 20.98 -20.96 -1.32
N ASP A 195 20.85 -20.24 -0.20
CA ASP A 195 19.66 -20.20 0.64
C ASP A 195 18.45 -19.57 -0.07
N LEU A 196 18.65 -18.44 -0.74
CA LEU A 196 17.60 -17.77 -1.53
C LEU A 196 17.19 -18.59 -2.75
N ALA A 197 18.12 -19.27 -3.41
CA ALA A 197 17.81 -20.19 -4.50
C ALA A 197 16.93 -21.36 -4.01
N GLY A 198 17.26 -21.93 -2.85
CA GLY A 198 16.44 -22.94 -2.18
C GLY A 198 15.04 -22.45 -1.81
N GLN A 199 14.95 -21.25 -1.22
CA GLN A 199 13.68 -20.61 -0.88
C GLN A 199 12.83 -20.36 -2.12
N ARG A 200 13.40 -19.81 -3.20
CA ARG A 200 12.73 -19.62 -4.49
C ARG A 200 12.15 -20.92 -5.02
N MET A 201 12.94 -21.99 -5.05
CA MET A 201 12.49 -23.30 -5.55
C MET A 201 11.30 -23.82 -4.74
N TRP A 202 11.38 -23.73 -3.41
CA TRP A 202 10.30 -24.15 -2.52
C TRP A 202 9.01 -23.33 -2.74
N LEU A 203 9.12 -22.00 -2.84
CA LEU A 203 7.98 -21.12 -3.09
C LEU A 203 7.34 -21.40 -4.46
N LYS A 204 8.14 -21.61 -5.52
CA LYS A 204 7.63 -22.01 -6.84
C LYS A 204 6.83 -23.32 -6.77
N GLU A 205 7.36 -24.35 -6.12
CA GLU A 205 6.66 -25.63 -5.98
C GLU A 205 5.35 -25.47 -5.21
N ARG A 206 5.36 -24.64 -4.15
CA ARG A 206 4.16 -24.36 -3.36
C ARG A 206 3.10 -23.63 -4.18
N SER A 207 3.48 -22.61 -4.97
CA SER A 207 2.58 -21.94 -5.92
C SER A 207 1.99 -22.90 -6.94
N HIS A 208 2.81 -23.77 -7.54
CA HIS A 208 2.33 -24.79 -8.48
C HIS A 208 1.39 -25.81 -7.85
N GLN A 209 1.61 -26.16 -6.58
CA GLN A 209 0.71 -27.04 -5.84
C GLN A 209 -0.65 -26.36 -5.61
N LEU A 210 -0.69 -25.08 -5.24
CA LEU A 210 -1.94 -24.33 -5.11
C LEU A 210 -2.65 -24.20 -6.46
N LEU A 211 -1.94 -23.88 -7.54
CA LEU A 211 -2.52 -23.83 -8.89
C LEU A 211 -3.16 -25.17 -9.31
N ARG A 212 -2.52 -26.31 -8.98
CA ARG A 212 -3.11 -27.64 -9.19
C ARG A 212 -4.39 -27.86 -8.40
N VAL A 213 -4.48 -27.30 -7.19
CA VAL A 213 -5.71 -27.32 -6.40
C VAL A 213 -6.79 -26.47 -7.04
N MET A 214 -6.46 -25.25 -7.49
CA MET A 214 -7.41 -24.32 -8.09
C MET A 214 -8.09 -24.89 -9.32
N LYS A 215 -7.35 -25.61 -10.16
CA LYS A 215 -7.90 -26.32 -11.32
C LYS A 215 -8.96 -27.36 -10.98
N LYS A 216 -8.98 -27.87 -9.75
CA LYS A 216 -10.02 -28.82 -9.26
C LYS A 216 -11.23 -28.11 -8.65
N LEU A 217 -11.14 -26.80 -8.42
CA LEU A 217 -12.23 -25.98 -7.88
C LEU A 217 -13.08 -25.33 -8.99
N HIS A 218 -12.56 -25.28 -10.21
CA HIS A 218 -13.35 -25.02 -11.43
C HIS A 218 -14.37 -26.14 -11.67
#